data_AF-A0A2J7Q394-F1
#
_entry.id   AF-A0A2J7Q394-F1
#
_cell.length_a   1.000
_cell.length_b   1.000
_cell.length_c   1.000
_cell.angle_alpha   90.00
_cell.angle_beta   90.00
_cell.angle_gamma   90.00
#
_symmetry.space_group_name_H-M   'P 1'
#
loop_
_entity.id
_entity.type
_entity.pdbx_description
1 polymer ?
#
loop_
_entity_poly.entity_id
_entity_poly.type
_entity_poly.pdbx_seq_one_letter_code
_entity_poly.pdbx_strand_id
1 'polypeptide(L)'
;MITKENLQLGILHFKMQRWAFRSAPKSKYNSMGQIEQSPEEAKVHSSSRDTCLNTHYLYGLGRISNRGIFMLCVMLICVALTSLSVYELRHAESDRGYVLPHPEQVVEKDSVKKPGFAVYGRNVDAGYLKHVYLVFERLGFERRNDSDWDVLWAHMYPFRVLYSSLKNLKPHQKVNHFPGSGYITQKVDLATSGIPYIPVAFRIPADLEKLFEQK
;
A
#
# COMPACT_ATOMS: atom_id res chain seq x y z
N MET A 1 -15.31 -11.36 33.40
CA MET A 1 -14.20 -12.27 33.77
C MET A 1 -13.84 -13.09 32.54
N ILE A 2 -12.62 -12.99 32.03
CA ILE A 2 -12.17 -13.79 30.87
C ILE A 2 -11.79 -15.18 31.39
N THR A 3 -12.51 -16.22 30.99
CA THR A 3 -12.22 -17.61 31.38
C THR A 3 -11.23 -18.25 30.40
N LYS A 4 -10.47 -19.26 30.86
CA LYS A 4 -9.50 -20.01 30.03
C LYS A 4 -10.13 -20.54 28.73
N GLU A 5 -11.37 -21.04 28.82
CA GLU A 5 -12.12 -21.60 27.70
C GLU A 5 -12.48 -20.53 26.64
N ASN A 6 -12.95 -19.36 27.07
CA ASN A 6 -13.29 -18.26 26.18
C ASN A 6 -12.06 -17.71 25.43
N LEU A 7 -10.89 -17.71 26.08
CA LEU A 7 -9.64 -17.28 25.46
C LEU A 7 -9.09 -18.31 24.47
N GLN A 8 -9.19 -19.61 24.78
CA GLN A 8 -8.83 -20.70 23.85
C GLN A 8 -9.71 -20.68 22.60
N LEU A 9 -11.02 -20.48 22.77
CA LEU A 9 -11.96 -20.31 21.66
C LEU A 9 -11.62 -19.07 20.81
N GLY A 10 -11.24 -17.95 21.43
CA GLY A 10 -10.78 -16.76 20.72
C GLY A 10 -9.50 -16.99 19.91
N ILE A 11 -8.53 -17.73 20.47
CA ILE A 11 -7.28 -18.08 19.77
C ILE A 11 -7.55 -19.03 18.59
N LEU A 12 -8.43 -20.02 18.77
CA LEU A 12 -8.88 -20.93 17.71
C LEU A 12 -9.59 -20.18 16.58
N HIS A 13 -10.50 -19.27 16.94
CA HIS A 13 -11.21 -18.43 15.98
C HIS A 13 -10.25 -17.54 15.17
N PHE A 14 -9.27 -16.91 15.83
CA PHE A 14 -8.27 -16.09 15.15
C PHE A 14 -7.35 -16.92 14.22
N LYS A 15 -6.97 -18.14 14.64
CA LYS A 15 -6.23 -19.08 13.80
C LYS A 15 -7.03 -19.50 12.56
N MET A 16 -8.33 -19.78 12.71
CA MET A 16 -9.22 -20.12 11.60
C MET A 16 -9.38 -18.96 10.61
N GLN A 17 -9.58 -17.74 11.10
CA GLN A 17 -9.65 -16.54 10.24
C GLN A 17 -8.34 -16.30 9.48
N ARG A 18 -7.19 -16.49 10.13
CA ARG A 18 -5.88 -16.33 9.49
C ARG A 18 -5.59 -17.40 8.44
N TRP A 19 -6.07 -18.63 8.65
CA TRP A 19 -6.00 -19.70 7.64
C TRP A 19 -6.87 -19.37 6.43
N ALA A 20 -8.13 -18.95 6.64
CA ALA A 20 -9.04 -18.56 5.57
C ALA A 20 -8.45 -17.43 4.67
N PHE A 21 -7.78 -16.45 5.26
CA PHE A 21 -7.12 -15.38 4.51
C PHE A 21 -5.87 -15.83 3.73
N ARG A 22 -5.17 -16.88 4.17
CA ARG A 22 -4.01 -17.45 3.44
C ARG A 22 -4.41 -18.39 2.32
N SER A 23 -5.58 -19.02 2.43
CA SER A 23 -6.12 -19.97 1.45
C SER A 23 -6.91 -19.29 0.31
N ALA A 24 -7.13 -17.97 0.37
CA ALA A 24 -7.79 -17.24 -0.69
C ALA A 24 -6.94 -17.29 -1.99
N PRO A 25 -7.47 -17.87 -3.09
CA PRO A 25 -6.73 -17.94 -4.35
C PRO A 25 -6.46 -16.52 -4.87
N LYS A 26 -5.19 -16.23 -5.14
CA LYS A 26 -4.79 -14.98 -5.82
C LYS A 26 -5.35 -15.02 -7.24
N SER A 27 -6.39 -14.24 -7.49
CA SER A 27 -6.95 -14.01 -8.83
C SER A 27 -5.83 -13.48 -9.74
N LYS A 28 -5.43 -14.29 -10.72
CA LYS A 28 -4.60 -13.87 -11.85
C LYS A 28 -5.55 -13.29 -12.89
N TYR A 29 -5.56 -11.96 -13.03
CA TYR A 29 -6.15 -11.31 -14.20
C TYR A 29 -5.21 -11.50 -15.39
N ASN A 30 -5.68 -12.19 -16.43
CA ASN A 30 -5.07 -12.17 -17.76
C ASN A 30 -5.79 -11.14 -18.62
N SER A 31 -4.98 -10.35 -19.33
CA SER A 31 -5.38 -9.37 -20.33
C SER A 31 -5.48 -10.02 -21.72
N MET A 32 -6.41 -9.51 -22.53
CA MET A 32 -6.39 -9.46 -24.00
C MET A 32 -6.85 -10.70 -24.81
N GLY A 33 -7.83 -10.48 -25.68
CA GLY A 33 -8.25 -11.37 -26.78
C GLY A 33 -9.59 -10.92 -27.38
N GLN A 34 -9.56 -10.38 -28.60
CA GLN A 34 -10.67 -9.81 -29.38
C GLN A 34 -11.22 -10.80 -30.42
N ILE A 35 -12.54 -10.65 -30.76
CA ILE A 35 -13.24 -10.85 -32.07
C ILE A 35 -13.27 -12.32 -32.60
N GLU A 36 -14.36 -12.95 -33.10
CA GLU A 36 -15.28 -12.62 -34.21
C GLU A 36 -16.55 -13.52 -34.26
N GLN A 37 -17.44 -13.18 -35.20
CA GLN A 37 -18.83 -13.53 -35.56
C GLN A 37 -19.21 -15.03 -35.78
N SER A 38 -20.44 -15.49 -35.44
CA SER A 38 -21.68 -15.73 -36.27
C SER A 38 -21.55 -16.83 -37.36
N PRO A 39 -22.58 -17.48 -37.98
CA PRO A 39 -24.06 -17.31 -37.94
C PRO A 39 -24.88 -18.64 -37.98
N GLU A 40 -26.23 -18.53 -37.96
CA GLU A 40 -27.22 -19.26 -38.82
C GLU A 40 -28.64 -19.11 -38.23
N GLU A 41 -29.53 -18.34 -38.87
CA GLU A 41 -30.57 -18.79 -39.84
C GLU A 41 -31.84 -19.34 -39.17
N ALA A 42 -33.07 -19.22 -39.67
CA ALA A 42 -33.73 -18.39 -40.68
C ALA A 42 -35.20 -18.87 -40.70
N LYS A 43 -36.18 -17.96 -40.87
CA LYS A 43 -37.41 -18.13 -41.67
C LYS A 43 -38.29 -16.88 -41.51
N VAL A 44 -38.41 -15.97 -42.48
CA VAL A 44 -38.97 -16.03 -43.85
C VAL A 44 -40.49 -15.81 -43.90
N HIS A 45 -40.85 -14.92 -44.83
CA HIS A 45 -42.16 -14.57 -45.42
C HIS A 45 -42.99 -13.51 -44.67
N SER A 46 -43.50 -12.44 -45.28
CA SER A 46 -43.70 -12.07 -46.69
C SER A 46 -43.86 -10.54 -46.76
N SER A 47 -43.24 -9.83 -47.71
CA SER A 47 -43.78 -9.42 -49.01
C SER A 47 -44.41 -8.02 -49.03
N SER A 48 -43.75 -7.17 -49.83
CA SER A 48 -44.23 -6.02 -50.59
C SER A 48 -44.68 -4.73 -49.91
N ARG A 49 -43.77 -3.75 -50.08
CA ARG A 49 -43.97 -2.50 -50.83
C ARG A 49 -44.59 -1.30 -50.10
N ASP A 50 -43.66 -0.39 -49.83
CA ASP A 50 -43.64 0.98 -50.31
C ASP A 50 -44.39 2.07 -49.52
N THR A 51 -43.53 2.96 -49.04
CA THR A 51 -43.71 4.41 -48.96
C THR A 51 -44.64 4.98 -47.90
N CYS A 52 -43.99 5.55 -46.89
CA CYS A 52 -43.95 7.01 -46.66
C CYS A 52 -44.27 7.36 -45.20
N LEU A 53 -43.31 8.07 -44.60
CA LEU A 53 -43.41 8.91 -43.41
C LEU A 53 -44.70 8.83 -42.60
N ASN A 54 -44.61 8.39 -41.34
CA ASN A 54 -44.97 9.26 -40.22
C ASN A 54 -44.56 8.69 -38.86
N THR A 55 -43.77 9.50 -38.13
CA THR A 55 -43.85 9.70 -36.68
C THR A 55 -44.05 8.48 -35.79
N HIS A 56 -42.97 7.78 -35.44
CA HIS A 56 -42.90 6.99 -34.20
C HIS A 56 -41.50 7.01 -33.55
N TYR A 57 -40.83 8.17 -33.63
CA TYR A 57 -39.57 8.44 -32.90
C TYR A 57 -39.81 9.11 -31.54
N LEU A 58 -40.86 8.73 -30.82
CA LEU A 58 -40.99 9.14 -29.42
C LEU A 58 -41.77 8.08 -28.64
N TYR A 59 -41.25 7.78 -27.45
CA TYR A 59 -41.81 6.92 -26.39
C TYR A 59 -41.43 5.44 -26.42
N GLY A 60 -40.13 5.19 -26.28
CA GLY A 60 -39.57 3.97 -25.67
C GLY A 60 -38.98 4.25 -24.27
N LEU A 61 -39.58 5.13 -23.47
CA LEU A 61 -39.22 5.32 -22.06
C LEU A 61 -40.10 4.39 -21.21
N GLY A 62 -39.61 3.17 -20.96
CA GLY A 62 -40.16 2.30 -19.93
C GLY A 62 -40.23 3.07 -18.61
N ARG A 63 -41.39 3.01 -17.95
CA ARG A 63 -41.71 3.75 -16.73
C ARG A 63 -40.74 3.37 -15.60
N ILE A 64 -39.66 4.13 -15.43
CA ILE A 64 -38.69 3.92 -14.35
C ILE A 64 -39.41 4.22 -13.04
N SER A 65 -39.54 3.23 -12.17
CA SER A 65 -40.13 3.40 -10.84
C SER A 65 -39.33 4.44 -10.04
N ASN A 66 -39.99 5.28 -9.24
CA ASN A 66 -39.34 6.26 -8.37
C ASN A 66 -38.23 5.63 -7.49
N ARG A 67 -38.39 4.33 -7.14
CA ARG A 67 -37.37 3.55 -6.42
C ARG A 67 -36.14 3.26 -7.29
N GLY A 68 -36.34 2.97 -8.57
CA GLY A 68 -35.25 2.79 -9.55
C GLY A 68 -34.48 4.07 -9.81
N ILE A 69 -35.19 5.21 -9.89
CA ILE A 69 -34.55 6.53 -10.01
C ILE A 69 -33.69 6.83 -8.78
N PHE A 70 -34.21 6.60 -7.57
CA PHE A 70 -33.46 6.80 -6.33
C PHE A 70 -32.18 5.95 -6.27
N MET A 71 -32.26 4.67 -6.61
CA MET A 71 -31.08 3.78 -6.63
C MET A 71 -30.04 4.21 -7.67
N LEU A 72 -30.49 4.67 -8.85
CA LEU A 72 -29.61 5.18 -9.89
C LEU A 72 -28.90 6.46 -9.41
N CYS A 73 -29.60 7.38 -8.76
CA CYS A 73 -29.00 8.56 -8.15
C CYS A 73 -27.94 8.19 -7.08
N VAL A 74 -28.24 7.24 -6.19
CA VAL A 74 -27.27 6.78 -5.18
C VAL A 74 -26.02 6.19 -5.83
N MET A 75 -26.19 5.34 -6.85
CA MET A 75 -25.06 4.76 -7.58
C MET A 75 -24.21 5.83 -8.27
N LEU A 76 -24.82 6.83 -8.90
CA LEU A 76 -24.10 7.95 -9.52
C LEU A 76 -23.35 8.79 -8.46
N ILE A 77 -23.96 9.04 -7.30
CA ILE A 77 -23.30 9.73 -6.18
C ILE A 77 -22.09 8.93 -5.70
N CYS A 78 -22.22 7.61 -5.51
CA CYS A 78 -21.10 6.76 -5.11
C CYS A 78 -19.95 6.77 -6.12
N VAL A 79 -20.27 6.73 -7.43
CA VAL A 79 -19.26 6.82 -8.50
C VAL A 79 -18.61 8.21 -8.52
N ALA A 80 -19.38 9.28 -8.31
CA ALA A 80 -18.85 10.64 -8.24
C ALA A 80 -17.91 10.82 -7.04
N LEU A 81 -18.31 10.35 -5.85
CA LEU A 81 -17.50 10.43 -4.63
C LEU A 81 -16.21 9.62 -4.73
N THR A 82 -16.27 8.41 -5.30
CA THR A 82 -15.06 7.60 -5.53
C THR A 82 -14.15 8.24 -6.57
N SER A 83 -14.71 8.78 -7.65
CA SER A 83 -13.94 9.52 -8.66
C SER A 83 -13.27 10.77 -8.09
N LEU A 84 -13.99 11.53 -7.25
CA LEU A 84 -13.45 12.70 -6.56
C LEU A 84 -12.31 12.30 -5.61
N SER A 85 -12.50 11.23 -4.83
CA SER A 85 -11.46 10.72 -3.93
C SER A 85 -10.20 10.29 -4.69
N VAL A 86 -10.37 9.61 -5.83
CA VAL A 86 -9.25 9.19 -6.70
C VAL A 86 -8.60 10.40 -7.38
N TYR A 87 -9.38 11.41 -7.76
CA TYR A 87 -8.88 12.65 -8.34
C TYR A 87 -8.05 13.45 -7.32
N GLU A 88 -8.54 13.63 -6.10
CA GLU A 88 -7.79 14.29 -5.03
C GLU A 88 -6.47 13.57 -4.72
N LEU A 89 -6.49 12.23 -4.70
CA LEU A 89 -5.27 11.43 -4.55
C LEU A 89 -4.29 11.66 -5.70
N ARG A 90 -4.75 11.65 -6.96
CA ARG A 90 -3.90 11.90 -8.13
C ARG A 90 -3.39 13.33 -8.19
N HIS A 91 -4.20 14.32 -7.82
CA HIS A 91 -3.78 15.70 -7.79
C HIS A 91 -2.76 15.93 -6.67
N ALA A 92 -2.98 15.36 -5.49
CA ALA A 92 -2.01 15.38 -4.40
C ALA A 92 -0.72 14.62 -4.74
N GLU A 93 -0.76 13.64 -5.64
CA GLU A 93 0.42 12.94 -6.17
C GLU A 93 1.15 13.78 -7.24
N SER A 94 0.41 14.44 -8.14
CA SER A 94 0.95 15.31 -9.20
C SER A 94 1.58 16.58 -8.64
N ASP A 95 0.93 17.25 -7.69
CA ASP A 95 1.45 18.43 -6.99
C ASP A 95 2.57 18.06 -6.00
N ARG A 96 2.86 16.77 -5.79
CA ARG A 96 4.05 16.35 -5.02
C ARG A 96 5.30 16.22 -5.90
N GLY A 97 5.17 16.37 -7.22
CA GLY A 97 6.26 16.36 -8.19
C GLY A 97 6.99 17.69 -8.37
N TYR A 98 6.98 18.60 -7.38
CA TYR A 98 7.78 19.82 -7.45
C TYR A 98 9.27 19.49 -7.36
N VAL A 99 9.91 19.35 -8.53
CA VAL A 99 11.31 19.71 -8.70
C VAL A 99 11.40 21.21 -8.38
N LEU A 100 11.74 21.54 -7.13
CA LEU A 100 12.06 22.91 -6.78
C LEU A 100 13.33 23.31 -7.53
N PRO A 101 13.38 24.51 -8.13
CA PRO A 101 14.60 25.00 -8.73
C PRO A 101 15.68 25.06 -7.65
N HIS A 102 16.81 24.42 -7.95
CA HIS A 102 18.03 24.52 -7.15
C HIS A 102 18.34 26.01 -6.92
N PRO A 103 18.65 26.48 -5.70
CA PRO A 103 19.43 27.70 -5.60
C PRO A 103 20.74 27.40 -6.33
N GLU A 104 21.03 28.18 -7.36
CA GLU A 104 22.29 28.16 -8.10
C GLU A 104 23.42 28.43 -7.11
N GLN A 105 23.99 27.36 -6.56
CA GLN A 105 25.16 27.40 -5.73
C GLN A 105 26.33 27.62 -6.69
N VAL A 106 26.73 28.88 -6.84
CA VAL A 106 28.05 29.26 -7.34
C VAL A 106 29.06 28.70 -6.34
N VAL A 107 29.52 27.48 -6.56
CA VAL A 107 30.63 26.90 -5.80
C VAL A 107 31.68 26.41 -6.77
N GLU A 108 32.82 27.05 -6.58
CA GLU A 108 34.12 26.87 -7.19
C GLU A 108 34.53 25.40 -7.32
N LYS A 109 35.20 25.13 -8.45
CA LYS A 109 35.52 23.80 -8.97
C LYS A 109 36.72 23.21 -8.24
N ASP A 110 36.54 22.81 -6.98
CA ASP A 110 37.42 21.84 -6.33
C ASP A 110 36.77 20.46 -6.38
N SER A 111 37.55 19.48 -6.83
CA SER A 111 37.18 18.10 -7.17
C SER A 111 36.84 17.22 -5.94
N VAL A 112 36.09 17.76 -4.99
CA VAL A 112 35.65 17.02 -3.80
C VAL A 112 34.47 16.12 -4.19
N LYS A 113 34.66 14.80 -4.06
CA LYS A 113 33.60 13.80 -4.29
C LYS A 113 32.40 14.12 -3.39
N LYS A 114 31.23 14.33 -3.99
CA LYS A 114 29.99 14.55 -3.25
C LYS A 114 29.62 13.31 -2.43
N PRO A 115 29.12 13.48 -1.19
CA PRO A 115 28.76 12.35 -0.36
C PRO A 115 27.57 11.60 -0.94
N GLY A 116 27.60 10.27 -0.86
CA GLY A 116 26.58 9.39 -1.42
C GLY A 116 25.54 8.98 -0.39
N PHE A 117 24.26 8.97 -0.77
CA PHE A 117 23.20 8.35 0.05
C PHE A 117 22.47 7.26 -0.72
N ALA A 118 22.13 6.17 -0.02
CA ALA A 118 21.32 5.08 -0.53
C ALA A 118 20.04 4.97 0.30
N VAL A 119 18.94 4.51 -0.32
CA VAL A 119 17.65 4.34 0.36
C VAL A 119 17.17 2.91 0.21
N TYR A 120 16.81 2.28 1.33
CA TYR A 120 16.31 0.90 1.36
C TYR A 120 14.89 0.83 1.91
N GLY A 121 13.99 0.21 1.16
CA GLY A 121 12.60 0.04 1.56
C GLY A 121 11.76 -0.61 0.48
N ARG A 122 10.48 -0.84 0.78
CA ARG A 122 9.52 -1.31 -0.22
C ARG A 122 9.06 -0.12 -1.06
N ASN A 123 9.18 -0.21 -2.38
CA ASN A 123 8.72 0.83 -3.32
C ASN A 123 9.18 2.23 -2.90
N VAL A 124 10.48 2.44 -2.69
CA VAL A 124 11.04 3.68 -2.13
C VAL A 124 10.72 4.93 -2.96
N ASP A 125 10.39 4.76 -4.23
CA ASP A 125 10.01 5.84 -5.16
C ASP A 125 8.50 6.14 -5.15
N ALA A 126 7.70 5.45 -4.32
CA ALA A 126 6.27 5.72 -4.15
C ALA A 126 5.95 7.02 -3.37
N GLY A 127 6.93 7.91 -3.20
CA GLY A 127 6.73 9.26 -2.63
C GLY A 127 6.64 9.35 -1.09
N TYR A 128 6.46 8.25 -0.36
CA TYR A 128 6.37 8.30 1.11
C TYR A 128 7.69 8.71 1.80
N LEU A 129 8.83 8.58 1.10
CA LEU A 129 10.15 9.05 1.56
C LEU A 129 10.59 10.37 0.94
N LYS A 130 9.72 11.10 0.24
CA LYS A 130 10.09 12.33 -0.48
C LYS A 130 10.89 13.32 0.37
N HIS A 131 10.53 13.46 1.65
CA HIS A 131 11.21 14.38 2.56
C HIS A 131 12.64 13.95 2.88
N VAL A 132 12.90 12.64 2.92
CA VAL A 132 14.26 12.11 3.11
C VAL A 132 15.12 12.49 1.91
N TYR A 133 14.63 12.26 0.68
CA TYR A 133 15.32 12.66 -0.54
C TYR A 133 15.59 14.18 -0.57
N LEU A 134 14.58 15.00 -0.29
CA LEU A 134 14.71 16.46 -0.25
C LEU A 134 15.75 16.95 0.76
N VAL A 135 15.84 16.32 1.94
CA VAL A 135 16.86 16.67 2.94
C VAL A 135 18.25 16.33 2.42
N PHE A 136 18.45 15.15 1.85
CA PHE A 136 19.74 14.77 1.27
C PHE A 136 20.16 15.66 0.09
N GLU A 137 19.22 15.99 -0.80
CA GLU A 137 19.46 16.91 -1.92
C GLU A 137 19.88 18.30 -1.43
N ARG A 138 19.20 18.84 -0.41
CA ARG A 138 19.57 20.12 0.21
C ARG A 138 20.95 20.10 0.89
N LEU A 139 21.37 18.93 1.36
CA LEU A 139 22.69 18.73 1.95
C LEU A 139 23.77 18.44 0.88
N GLY A 140 23.42 18.44 -0.41
CA GLY A 140 24.34 18.20 -1.52
C GLY A 140 24.75 16.73 -1.69
N PHE A 141 23.99 15.79 -1.11
CA PHE A 141 24.24 14.37 -1.28
C PHE A 141 23.74 13.87 -2.63
N GLU A 142 24.44 12.89 -3.21
CA GLU A 142 24.04 12.23 -4.44
C GLU A 142 23.44 10.85 -4.16
N ARG A 143 22.33 10.52 -4.83
CA ARG A 143 21.71 9.20 -4.70
C ARG A 143 22.61 8.14 -5.33
N ARG A 144 22.95 7.11 -4.56
CA ARG A 144 23.76 5.96 -4.96
C ARG A 144 22.93 4.69 -4.84
N ASN A 145 23.00 3.85 -5.87
CA ASN A 145 22.36 2.52 -5.89
C ASN A 145 23.38 1.38 -5.71
N ASP A 146 24.67 1.72 -5.65
CA ASP A 146 25.77 0.79 -5.46
C ASP A 146 26.10 0.62 -3.96
N SER A 147 27.22 -0.04 -3.65
CA SER A 147 27.69 -0.23 -2.27
C SER A 147 28.62 0.91 -1.80
N ASP A 148 28.81 1.96 -2.60
CA ASP A 148 29.72 3.08 -2.35
C ASP A 148 28.96 4.32 -1.85
N TRP A 149 28.07 4.09 -0.89
CA TRP A 149 27.31 5.12 -0.18
C TRP A 149 28.00 5.48 1.14
N ASP A 150 27.78 6.72 1.61
CA ASP A 150 28.18 7.19 2.94
C ASP A 150 27.04 7.06 3.94
N VAL A 151 25.79 7.26 3.50
CA VAL A 151 24.61 7.11 4.36
C VAL A 151 23.58 6.17 3.72
N LEU A 152 23.22 5.10 4.43
CA LEU A 152 22.08 4.25 4.08
C LEU A 152 20.87 4.61 4.93
N TRP A 153 19.82 5.10 4.28
CA TRP A 153 18.54 5.35 4.90
C TRP A 153 17.60 4.18 4.67
N ALA A 154 17.42 3.34 5.68
CA ALA A 154 16.45 2.27 5.64
C ALA A 154 15.09 2.76 6.19
N HIS A 155 13.99 2.43 5.51
CA HIS A 155 12.64 2.68 6.04
C HIS A 155 12.22 1.62 7.06
N MET A 156 12.59 0.36 6.80
CA MET A 156 12.32 -0.77 7.69
C MET A 156 13.61 -1.26 8.33
N TYR A 157 13.50 -1.96 9.47
CA TYR A 157 14.64 -2.49 10.20
C TYR A 157 15.55 -3.37 9.31
N PRO A 158 16.78 -2.92 8.97
CA PRO A 158 17.53 -3.50 7.85
C PRO A 158 18.35 -4.73 8.25
N PHE A 159 18.70 -4.89 9.53
CA PHE A 159 19.62 -5.94 10.00
C PHE A 159 19.06 -7.37 9.93
N ARG A 160 17.77 -7.56 9.58
CA ARG A 160 17.23 -8.90 9.30
C ARG A 160 17.55 -9.39 7.89
N VAL A 161 17.67 -8.46 6.94
CA VAL A 161 17.82 -8.78 5.51
C VAL A 161 19.22 -8.43 5.01
N LEU A 162 19.73 -7.26 5.43
CA LEU A 162 21.01 -6.71 4.99
C LEU A 162 22.15 -7.02 5.98
N TYR A 163 21.97 -7.99 6.88
CA TYR A 163 22.98 -8.30 7.92
C TYR A 163 24.38 -8.54 7.33
N SER A 164 24.46 -9.28 6.22
CA SER A 164 25.72 -9.60 5.53
C SER A 164 26.47 -8.36 5.06
N SER A 165 25.76 -7.34 4.59
CA SER A 165 26.33 -6.07 4.13
C SER A 165 26.58 -5.08 5.27
N LEU A 166 25.73 -5.10 6.30
CA LEU A 166 25.79 -4.14 7.42
C LEU A 166 26.69 -4.55 8.57
N LYS A 167 27.14 -5.82 8.63
CA LYS A 167 28.08 -6.26 9.67
C LYS A 167 29.50 -5.70 9.49
N ASN A 168 29.89 -5.36 8.26
CA ASN A 168 31.24 -4.95 7.89
C ASN A 168 31.23 -3.56 7.23
N LEU A 169 30.64 -2.57 7.90
CA LEU A 169 30.59 -1.20 7.39
C LEU A 169 31.98 -0.57 7.39
N LYS A 170 32.29 0.20 6.34
CA LYS A 170 33.48 1.05 6.33
C LYS A 170 33.31 2.18 7.37
N PRO A 171 34.41 2.76 7.91
CA PRO A 171 34.31 3.78 8.96
C PRO A 171 33.47 5.02 8.63
N HIS A 172 33.34 5.38 7.34
CA HIS A 172 32.52 6.50 6.89
C HIS A 172 31.03 6.15 6.75
N GLN A 173 30.70 4.86 6.63
CA GLN A 173 29.36 4.40 6.32
C GLN A 173 28.46 4.43 7.55
N LYS A 174 27.33 5.11 7.42
CA LYS A 174 26.34 5.27 8.50
C LYS A 174 24.98 4.73 8.07
N VAL A 175 24.29 4.09 9.01
CA VAL A 175 22.92 3.60 8.83
C VAL A 175 22.05 4.25 9.88
N ASN A 176 20.83 4.66 9.51
CA ASN A 176 19.88 5.32 10.42
C ASN A 176 19.23 4.38 11.46
N HIS A 177 19.73 3.16 11.65
CA HIS A 177 19.20 2.16 12.56
C HIS A 177 20.30 1.55 13.42
N PHE A 178 20.01 1.28 14.69
CA PHE A 178 20.89 0.51 15.57
C PHE A 178 20.52 -0.98 15.57
N PRO A 179 21.51 -1.89 15.52
CA PRO A 179 21.26 -3.31 15.68
C PRO A 179 20.71 -3.59 17.09
N GLY A 180 19.68 -4.44 17.18
CA GLY A 180 19.00 -4.78 18.43
C GLY A 180 17.91 -3.80 18.87
N SER A 181 17.76 -2.65 18.21
CA SER A 181 16.69 -1.67 18.55
C SER A 181 15.27 -2.25 18.41
N GLY A 182 15.10 -3.35 17.68
CA GLY A 182 13.87 -4.14 17.63
C GLY A 182 13.35 -4.58 19.01
N TYR A 183 14.23 -4.91 19.95
CA TYR A 183 13.83 -5.37 21.30
C TYR A 183 13.08 -4.32 22.11
N ILE A 184 13.34 -3.04 21.87
CA ILE A 184 12.68 -1.92 22.56
C ILE A 184 11.54 -1.30 21.74
N THR A 185 11.57 -1.43 20.41
CA THR A 185 10.55 -0.83 19.52
C THR A 185 9.37 -1.77 19.26
N GLN A 186 9.57 -3.09 19.37
CA GLN A 186 8.49 -4.06 19.20
C GLN A 186 7.71 -4.22 20.51
N LYS A 187 6.41 -3.90 20.48
CA LYS A 187 5.52 -3.98 21.66
C LYS A 187 5.62 -5.29 22.43
N VAL A 188 5.65 -6.41 21.71
CA VAL A 188 5.67 -7.75 22.30
C VAL A 188 6.98 -8.02 23.02
N ASP A 189 8.11 -7.54 22.50
CA ASP A 189 9.42 -7.75 23.14
C ASP A 189 9.62 -6.76 24.28
N LEU A 190 9.22 -5.50 24.11
CA LEU A 190 9.27 -4.47 25.15
C LEU A 190 8.42 -4.83 26.36
N ALA A 191 7.16 -5.22 26.14
CA ALA A 191 6.22 -5.47 27.23
C ALA A 191 6.56 -6.74 28.03
N THR A 192 7.22 -7.72 27.40
CA THR A 192 7.65 -8.97 28.07
C THR A 192 9.13 -8.96 28.45
N SER A 193 9.79 -7.81 28.41
CA SER A 193 11.24 -7.68 28.70
C SER A 193 11.58 -7.78 30.18
N GLY A 194 10.60 -7.52 31.07
CA GLY A 194 10.82 -7.46 32.52
C GLY A 194 11.54 -6.20 33.00
N ILE A 195 11.70 -5.18 32.15
CA ILE A 195 12.29 -3.90 32.52
C ILE A 195 11.39 -3.19 33.57
N PRO A 196 11.96 -2.59 34.64
CA PRO A 196 11.19 -1.84 35.62
C PRO A 196 10.34 -0.72 34.98
N TYR A 197 9.25 -0.36 35.65
CA TYR A 197 8.30 0.68 35.21
C TYR A 197 7.49 0.37 33.94
N ILE A 198 7.62 -0.83 33.36
CA ILE A 198 6.73 -1.34 32.32
C ILE A 198 5.66 -2.23 32.97
N PRO A 199 4.36 -2.02 32.68
CA PRO A 199 3.31 -2.89 33.19
C PRO A 199 3.55 -4.35 32.80
N VAL A 200 3.21 -5.27 33.71
CA VAL A 200 3.30 -6.71 33.45
C VAL A 200 2.47 -7.06 32.23
N ALA A 201 3.08 -7.72 31.25
CA ALA A 201 2.42 -8.21 30.06
C ALA A 201 2.78 -9.68 29.80
N PHE A 202 1.88 -10.37 29.11
CA PHE A 202 1.97 -11.80 28.85
C PHE A 202 1.96 -12.06 27.35
N ARG A 203 2.85 -12.93 26.87
CA ARG A 203 2.88 -13.35 25.48
C ARG A 203 1.89 -14.48 25.27
N ILE A 204 0.70 -14.18 24.77
CA ILE A 204 -0.29 -15.22 24.45
C ILE A 204 0.07 -15.89 23.11
N PRO A 205 0.09 -17.24 23.02
CA PRO A 205 -0.40 -18.21 24.00
C PRO A 205 0.65 -18.73 25.00
N ALA A 206 1.93 -18.37 24.87
CA ALA A 206 3.02 -18.94 25.66
C ALA A 206 2.90 -18.69 27.17
N ASP A 207 2.46 -17.50 27.59
CA ASP A 207 2.34 -17.11 29.00
C ASP A 207 0.90 -17.21 29.54
N LEU A 208 0.08 -18.09 28.95
CA LEU A 208 -1.32 -18.24 29.35
C LEU A 208 -1.44 -18.65 30.82
N GLU A 209 -0.58 -19.55 31.30
CA GLU A 209 -0.62 -20.04 32.69
C GLU A 209 -0.29 -18.92 33.68
N LYS A 210 0.81 -18.19 33.43
CA LYS A 210 1.25 -17.05 34.24
C LYS A 210 0.18 -15.95 34.36
N LEU A 211 -0.60 -15.73 33.31
CA LEU A 211 -1.71 -14.77 33.33
C LEU A 211 -2.77 -15.12 34.40
N PHE A 212 -3.03 -16.41 34.63
CA PHE A 212 -4.02 -16.87 35.60
C PHE A 212 -3.45 -17.17 36.99
N GLU A 213 -2.12 -17.16 37.14
CA GLU A 213 -1.44 -17.32 38.44
C GLU A 213 -1.32 -16.01 39.22
N GLN A 214 -1.38 -14.86 38.55
CA GLN A 214 -1.41 -13.56 39.22
C GLN A 214 -2.79 -13.33 39.86
N LYS A 215 -2.89 -13.65 41.16
CA LYS A 215 -4.02 -13.33 42.05
C LYS A 215 -3.86 -11.95 42.67
#